data_AF-A0A126NKG2-F1
#
_entry.id   AF-A0A126NKG2-F1
#
_cell.length_a   1.000
_cell.length_b   1.000
_cell.length_c   1.000
_cell.angle_alpha   90.00
_cell.angle_beta   90.00
_cell.angle_gamma   90.00
#
_symmetry.space_group_name_H-M   'P 1'
#
loop_
_entity.id
_entity.type
_entity.pdbx_description
1 polymer ?
#
loop_
_entity_poly.entity_id
_entity_poly.type
_entity_poly.pdbx_seq_one_letter_code
_entity_poly.pdbx_strand_id
1 'polypeptide(L)'
;MKKPNEAQNTKRFEFSEDAIGIGNETATLRELLDEIDSEQEPGSCEVNLDSLEANLEFVGLFTGRVYASLSEPLPLRTLKTIKLLYQVNKGLGTQLFRHLRSPQQGERATLEVPLTGVKSRNQIASKAFSTILPKLSLEISQERLDHIQTSLPSLSNLLSTITREEERITHPFKAKAELSPLLVQHGISSLASAINLHRPPSYRHASTPLNEALYTHILKLPFLHFAAERRNILQIAKLSRAMPPITADLARFCSNLSKSIGVPITPRTPFMSVEAFPAFTSENRSELALLVAKATGIPTKPAQLLEKQSASSKTLYSYIFHQGGRARLSDIWLSASDCVAALCTVRQLRTRSEKISYTPSWIGQTSDEISSYILGQLDESRSIEELHIEDYIPHGTLQVIYNRFCAIHAAILGRLDEHEAWHRFRLARLEAYARCLGTPSIDSIDGAVRNLNDYCDSLAELIANQYLAWNPAPFGAAGSRQ
;
A
#
# COMPACT_ATOMS: atom_id res chain seq x y z
N MET A 1 -5.12 -69.03 -11.37
CA MET A 1 -4.26 -67.90 -10.96
C MET A 1 -4.90 -66.61 -11.42
N LYS A 2 -5.59 -65.91 -10.51
CA LYS A 2 -6.18 -64.59 -10.78
C LYS A 2 -5.04 -63.57 -10.76
N LYS A 3 -4.91 -62.78 -11.84
CA LYS A 3 -4.05 -61.60 -11.86
C LYS A 3 -4.50 -60.65 -10.74
N PRO A 4 -3.59 -60.05 -9.97
CA PRO A 4 -3.96 -59.00 -9.02
C PRO A 4 -4.50 -57.81 -9.81
N ASN A 5 -5.63 -57.27 -9.35
CA ASN A 5 -6.16 -55.99 -9.79
C ASN A 5 -5.06 -54.94 -9.61
N GLU A 6 -4.57 -54.39 -10.70
CA GLU A 6 -4.01 -53.04 -10.71
C GLU A 6 -5.10 -52.13 -10.18
N ALA A 7 -4.99 -51.73 -8.91
CA ALA A 7 -5.79 -50.65 -8.38
C ALA A 7 -5.51 -49.44 -9.27
N GLN A 8 -6.51 -49.04 -10.06
CA GLN A 8 -6.53 -47.74 -10.69
C GLN A 8 -6.28 -46.72 -9.57
N ASN A 9 -5.06 -46.18 -9.55
CA ASN A 9 -4.66 -45.11 -8.65
C ASN A 9 -5.38 -43.84 -9.13
N THR A 10 -6.69 -43.77 -8.90
CA THR A 10 -7.51 -42.62 -9.26
C THR A 10 -7.14 -41.51 -8.30
N LYS A 11 -6.38 -40.54 -8.80
CA LYS A 11 -6.05 -39.28 -8.13
C LYS A 11 -7.33 -38.48 -7.88
N ARG A 12 -8.09 -38.88 -6.87
CA ARG A 12 -9.47 -38.44 -6.63
C ARG A 12 -9.50 -37.02 -6.08
N PHE A 13 -8.44 -36.61 -5.39
CA PHE A 13 -8.31 -35.30 -4.78
C PHE A 13 -7.49 -34.30 -5.63
N GLU A 14 -7.49 -34.45 -6.96
CA GLU A 14 -6.87 -33.50 -7.90
C GLU A 14 -7.90 -32.55 -8.53
N PHE A 15 -7.46 -31.31 -8.81
CA PHE A 15 -8.26 -30.33 -9.54
C PHE A 15 -8.29 -30.66 -11.04
N SER A 16 -9.47 -30.58 -11.65
CA SER A 16 -9.69 -30.85 -13.08
C SER A 16 -10.74 -29.91 -13.70
N GLU A 17 -10.55 -29.52 -14.96
CA GLU A 17 -11.49 -28.65 -15.70
C GLU A 17 -12.87 -29.30 -15.85
N ASP A 18 -12.93 -30.64 -15.92
CA ASP A 18 -14.17 -31.41 -16.10
C ASP A 18 -15.06 -31.48 -14.84
N ALA A 19 -14.59 -30.98 -13.69
CA ALA A 19 -15.31 -31.07 -12.41
C ALA A 19 -16.28 -29.90 -12.14
N ILE A 20 -16.38 -28.94 -13.06
CA ILE A 20 -17.30 -27.79 -12.96
C ILE A 20 -18.74 -28.28 -13.16
N GLY A 21 -19.42 -28.60 -12.06
CA GLY A 21 -20.83 -29.02 -12.06
C GLY A 21 -21.13 -30.33 -11.32
N ILE A 22 -20.11 -31.05 -10.87
CA ILE A 22 -20.27 -32.27 -10.05
C ILE A 22 -20.53 -31.84 -8.60
N GLY A 23 -21.76 -31.44 -8.33
CA GLY A 23 -22.20 -30.93 -7.03
C GLY A 23 -22.56 -32.07 -6.06
N ASN A 24 -21.94 -32.05 -4.87
CA ASN A 24 -22.25 -32.84 -3.66
C ASN A 24 -21.46 -34.13 -3.43
N GLU A 25 -20.38 -34.39 -4.17
CA GLU A 25 -19.47 -35.46 -3.78
C GLU A 25 -18.77 -35.13 -2.45
N THR A 26 -18.80 -36.09 -1.53
CA THR A 26 -18.13 -36.01 -0.23
C THR A 26 -17.15 -37.15 -0.07
N ALA A 27 -16.09 -36.91 0.71
CA ALA A 27 -15.14 -37.91 1.15
C ALA A 27 -14.67 -37.58 2.57
N THR A 28 -13.79 -38.39 3.13
CA THR A 28 -13.29 -38.20 4.49
C THR A 28 -11.83 -37.75 4.52
N LEU A 29 -11.37 -37.16 5.63
CA LEU A 29 -9.95 -36.85 5.82
C LEU A 29 -9.09 -38.11 5.84
N ARG A 30 -9.63 -39.24 6.31
CA ARG A 30 -8.95 -40.55 6.24
C ARG A 30 -8.63 -40.93 4.79
N GLU A 31 -9.62 -40.87 3.90
CA GLU A 31 -9.41 -41.17 2.47
C GLU A 31 -8.37 -40.24 1.83
N LEU A 32 -8.34 -38.97 2.25
CA LEU A 32 -7.32 -38.02 1.78
C LEU A 32 -5.91 -38.39 2.25
N LEU A 33 -5.75 -38.77 3.52
CA LEU A 33 -4.45 -39.20 4.06
C LEU A 33 -3.94 -40.45 3.35
N ASP A 34 -4.81 -41.43 3.14
CA ASP A 34 -4.48 -42.67 2.42
C ASP A 34 -3.96 -42.37 1.00
N GLU A 35 -4.59 -41.42 0.28
CA GLU A 35 -4.12 -41.01 -1.06
C GLU A 35 -2.76 -40.28 -0.97
N ILE A 36 -2.58 -39.35 -0.02
CA ILE A 36 -1.31 -38.62 0.16
C ILE A 36 -0.16 -39.57 0.48
N ASP A 37 -0.37 -40.56 1.34
CA ASP A 37 0.65 -41.56 1.71
C ASP A 37 1.02 -42.44 0.52
N SER A 38 0.04 -42.82 -0.31
CA SER A 38 0.28 -43.60 -1.52
C SER A 38 1.12 -42.86 -2.58
N GLU A 39 1.13 -41.52 -2.55
CA GLU A 39 1.88 -40.66 -3.47
C GLU A 39 3.31 -40.36 -2.99
N GLN A 40 3.69 -40.77 -1.77
CA GLN A 40 5.03 -40.49 -1.26
C GLN A 40 6.09 -41.49 -1.73
N GLU A 41 7.36 -41.05 -1.69
CA GLU A 41 8.48 -41.94 -1.99
C GLU A 41 8.66 -43.02 -0.92
N PRO A 42 9.08 -44.24 -1.30
CA PRO A 42 9.30 -45.32 -0.34
C PRO A 42 10.31 -44.92 0.75
N GLY A 43 9.87 -44.91 2.01
CA GLY A 43 10.72 -44.58 3.17
C GLY A 43 10.53 -43.18 3.76
N SER A 44 9.57 -42.39 3.25
CA SER A 44 9.13 -41.16 3.92
C SER A 44 8.29 -41.46 5.17
N CYS A 45 8.21 -40.49 6.09
CA CYS A 45 7.35 -40.60 7.27
C CYS A 45 5.87 -40.61 6.87
N GLU A 46 5.09 -41.48 7.53
CA GLU A 46 3.63 -41.56 7.42
C GLU A 46 2.97 -40.20 7.67
N VAL A 47 2.04 -39.79 6.81
CA VAL A 47 1.29 -38.55 6.95
C VAL A 47 0.09 -38.79 7.83
N ASN A 48 0.15 -38.25 9.04
CA ASN A 48 -0.94 -38.30 10.00
C ASN A 48 -1.67 -36.95 10.10
N LEU A 49 -2.69 -36.88 10.97
CA LEU A 49 -3.44 -35.64 11.22
C LEU A 49 -2.52 -34.51 11.71
N ASP A 50 -1.52 -34.83 12.53
CA ASP A 50 -0.53 -33.86 13.04
C ASP A 50 0.27 -33.22 11.89
N SER A 51 0.57 -33.98 10.85
CA SER A 51 1.23 -33.49 9.63
C SER A 51 0.35 -32.50 8.84
N LEU A 52 -0.97 -32.53 9.03
CA LEU A 52 -1.93 -31.62 8.41
C LEU A 52 -2.36 -30.47 9.33
N GLU A 53 -1.98 -30.46 10.61
CA GLU A 53 -2.49 -29.53 11.64
C GLU A 53 -2.50 -28.07 11.16
N ALA A 54 -1.36 -27.55 10.68
CA ALA A 54 -1.25 -26.18 10.20
C ALA A 54 -2.14 -25.88 8.97
N ASN A 55 -2.36 -26.87 8.10
CA ASN A 55 -3.25 -26.74 6.94
C ASN A 55 -4.71 -26.66 7.39
N LEU A 56 -5.10 -27.53 8.32
CA LEU A 56 -6.47 -27.62 8.84
C LEU A 56 -6.82 -26.38 9.67
N GLU A 57 -5.89 -25.88 10.51
CA GLU A 57 -6.04 -24.62 11.24
C GLU A 57 -6.25 -23.46 10.27
N PHE A 58 -5.41 -23.36 9.23
CA PHE A 58 -5.52 -22.30 8.23
C PHE A 58 -6.84 -22.37 7.44
N VAL A 59 -7.25 -23.57 7.01
CA VAL A 59 -8.53 -23.77 6.32
C VAL A 59 -9.72 -23.44 7.24
N GLY A 60 -9.61 -23.77 8.53
CA GLY A 60 -10.60 -23.43 9.55
C GLY A 60 -10.90 -21.93 9.64
N LEU A 61 -9.92 -21.06 9.33
CA LEU A 61 -10.12 -19.61 9.28
C LEU A 61 -11.12 -19.17 8.20
N PHE A 62 -11.24 -19.94 7.10
CA PHE A 62 -12.15 -19.62 6.00
C PHE A 62 -13.51 -20.29 6.14
N THR A 63 -13.52 -21.50 6.69
CA THR A 63 -14.76 -22.29 6.81
C THR A 63 -15.47 -22.11 8.15
N GLY A 64 -14.79 -21.54 9.15
CA GLY A 64 -15.28 -21.47 10.53
C GLY A 64 -15.40 -22.84 11.21
N ARG A 65 -14.78 -23.88 10.64
CA ARG A 65 -14.86 -25.26 11.13
C ARG A 65 -13.58 -25.67 11.86
N VAL A 66 -13.75 -26.56 12.84
CA VAL A 66 -12.64 -27.26 13.50
C VAL A 66 -12.60 -28.70 12.97
N TYR A 67 -11.50 -29.08 12.32
CA TYR A 67 -11.34 -30.38 11.67
C TYR A 67 -10.72 -31.40 12.64
N ALA A 68 -11.53 -31.90 13.59
CA ALA A 68 -11.05 -32.85 14.61
C ALA A 68 -11.34 -34.33 14.26
N SER A 69 -12.22 -34.61 13.30
CA SER A 69 -12.67 -35.97 12.98
C SER A 69 -12.14 -36.44 11.62
N LEU A 70 -11.49 -37.61 11.61
CA LEU A 70 -11.01 -38.25 10.38
C LEU A 70 -12.14 -38.85 9.52
N SER A 71 -13.32 -39.06 10.10
CA SER A 71 -14.44 -39.78 9.46
C SER A 71 -15.62 -38.87 9.12
N GLU A 72 -15.53 -37.57 9.40
CA GLU A 72 -16.56 -36.61 9.01
C GLU A 72 -16.59 -36.45 7.48
N PRO A 73 -17.76 -36.55 6.83
CA PRO A 73 -17.87 -36.32 5.41
C PRO A 73 -17.69 -34.83 5.10
N LEU A 74 -16.69 -34.53 4.27
CA LEU A 74 -16.36 -33.19 3.79
C LEU A 74 -16.58 -33.09 2.28
N PRO A 75 -16.97 -31.91 1.76
CA PRO A 75 -17.06 -31.69 0.33
C PRO A 75 -15.72 -32.01 -0.36
N LEU A 76 -15.76 -32.70 -1.50
CA LEU A 76 -14.55 -33.11 -2.21
C LEU A 76 -13.63 -31.92 -2.54
N ARG A 77 -14.22 -30.77 -2.91
CA ARG A 77 -13.49 -29.51 -3.16
C ARG A 77 -12.70 -29.01 -1.96
N THR A 78 -13.22 -29.21 -0.75
CA THR A 78 -12.52 -28.88 0.50
C THR A 78 -11.28 -29.75 0.67
N LEU A 79 -11.42 -31.06 0.44
CA LEU A 79 -10.31 -32.02 0.55
C LEU A 79 -9.24 -31.78 -0.52
N LYS A 80 -9.65 -31.49 -1.77
CA LYS A 80 -8.74 -31.07 -2.86
C LYS A 80 -7.92 -29.84 -2.47
N THR A 81 -8.56 -28.84 -1.85
CA THR A 81 -7.86 -27.63 -1.40
C THR A 81 -6.89 -27.92 -0.25
N ILE A 82 -7.25 -28.79 0.69
CA ILE A 82 -6.35 -29.23 1.77
C ILE A 82 -5.13 -29.95 1.18
N LYS A 83 -5.33 -30.88 0.22
CA LYS A 83 -4.23 -31.58 -0.48
C LYS A 83 -3.27 -30.61 -1.16
N LEU A 84 -3.81 -29.66 -1.93
CA LEU A 84 -3.03 -28.65 -2.64
C LEU A 84 -2.17 -27.82 -1.68
N LEU A 85 -2.75 -27.33 -0.58
CA LEU A 85 -2.02 -26.55 0.41
C LEU A 85 -0.91 -27.37 1.07
N TYR A 86 -1.16 -28.64 1.38
CA TYR A 86 -0.17 -29.54 1.95
C TYR A 86 1.01 -29.75 1.00
N GLN A 87 0.75 -30.09 -0.26
CA GLN A 87 1.79 -30.30 -1.28
C GLN A 87 2.64 -29.04 -1.49
N VAL A 88 2.00 -27.87 -1.58
CA VAL A 88 2.72 -26.59 -1.75
C VAL A 88 3.53 -26.24 -0.50
N ASN A 89 3.01 -26.51 0.70
CA ASN A 89 3.73 -26.24 1.96
C ASN A 89 4.97 -27.16 2.12
N LYS A 90 4.84 -28.44 1.73
CA LYS A 90 5.96 -29.40 1.70
C LYS A 90 7.06 -28.94 0.73
N GLY A 91 6.68 -28.44 -0.45
CA GLY A 91 7.63 -27.97 -1.48
C GLY A 91 8.29 -26.62 -1.21
N LEU A 92 7.74 -25.79 -0.31
CA LEU A 92 8.22 -24.42 -0.02
C LEU A 92 8.81 -24.22 1.38
N GLY A 93 8.86 -25.25 2.22
CA GLY A 93 9.58 -25.22 3.51
C GLY A 93 8.86 -24.54 4.67
N THR A 94 7.66 -25.04 5.04
CA THR A 94 6.88 -24.73 6.26
C THR A 94 6.49 -23.27 6.55
N GLN A 95 6.76 -22.32 5.65
CA GLN A 95 6.37 -20.91 5.82
C GLN A 95 5.12 -20.49 5.03
N LEU A 96 4.47 -21.39 4.27
CA LEU A 96 3.37 -21.04 3.36
C LEU A 96 2.26 -20.25 4.05
N PHE A 97 1.80 -20.71 5.21
CA PHE A 97 0.70 -20.07 5.93
C PHE A 97 1.07 -18.72 6.52
N ARG A 98 2.35 -18.46 6.79
CA ARG A 98 2.83 -17.12 7.14
C ARG A 98 2.70 -16.14 5.97
N HIS A 99 2.87 -16.62 4.73
CA HIS A 99 2.70 -15.81 3.51
C HIS A 99 1.24 -15.63 3.11
N LEU A 100 0.36 -16.59 3.45
CA LEU A 100 -1.06 -16.53 3.13
C LEU A 100 -1.90 -15.84 4.22
N ARG A 101 -1.33 -15.56 5.40
CA ARG A 101 -2.02 -14.82 6.46
C ARG A 101 -2.07 -13.33 6.12
N SER A 102 -3.26 -12.75 6.14
CA SER A 102 -3.43 -11.30 6.12
C SER A 102 -2.94 -10.71 7.45
N PRO A 103 -2.32 -9.52 7.45
CA PRO A 103 -1.97 -8.84 8.69
C PRO A 103 -3.27 -8.48 9.42
N GLN A 104 -3.38 -8.84 10.71
CA GLN A 104 -4.50 -8.39 11.52
C GLN A 104 -4.39 -6.88 11.80
N GLN A 105 -5.47 -6.28 12.30
CA GLN A 105 -5.51 -4.85 12.58
C GLN A 105 -4.41 -4.46 13.58
N GLY A 106 -3.42 -3.69 13.12
CA GLY A 106 -2.28 -3.25 13.94
C GLY A 106 -1.04 -4.16 13.88
N GLU A 107 -1.11 -5.29 13.18
CA GLU A 107 0.05 -6.14 12.92
C GLU A 107 0.93 -5.58 11.79
N ARG A 108 2.20 -6.00 11.78
CA ARG A 108 3.14 -5.64 10.70
C ARG A 108 2.85 -6.49 9.47
N ALA A 109 2.94 -5.86 8.30
CA ALA A 109 2.90 -6.59 7.03
C ALA A 109 4.08 -7.58 6.95
N THR A 110 3.79 -8.82 6.56
CA THR A 110 4.79 -9.88 6.36
C THR A 110 5.25 -10.01 4.91
N LEU A 111 4.62 -9.26 3.99
CA LEU A 111 4.96 -9.20 2.56
C LEU A 111 5.11 -7.73 2.14
N GLU A 112 6.27 -7.39 1.58
CA GLU A 112 6.46 -6.15 0.83
C GLU A 112 5.83 -6.26 -0.56
N VAL A 113 4.85 -5.39 -0.85
CA VAL A 113 4.12 -5.41 -2.12
C VAL A 113 4.49 -4.18 -2.93
N PRO A 114 5.22 -4.34 -4.05
CA PRO A 114 5.63 -3.20 -4.86
C PRO A 114 4.42 -2.60 -5.58
N LEU A 115 4.36 -1.27 -5.67
CA LEU A 115 3.36 -0.56 -6.47
C LEU A 115 3.65 -0.60 -7.98
N THR A 116 4.87 -0.98 -8.34
CA THR A 116 5.38 -1.01 -9.72
C THR A 116 5.77 -2.44 -10.08
N GLY A 117 5.68 -2.81 -11.35
CA GLY A 117 5.89 -4.18 -11.87
C GLY A 117 7.32 -4.74 -11.74
N VAL A 118 8.08 -4.28 -10.76
CA VAL A 118 9.38 -4.82 -10.37
C VAL A 118 9.15 -6.15 -9.66
N LYS A 119 9.96 -7.15 -9.97
CA LYS A 119 9.91 -8.47 -9.29
C LYS A 119 10.00 -8.25 -7.78
N SER A 120 9.12 -8.90 -7.03
CA SER A 120 9.12 -8.78 -5.57
C SER A 120 10.30 -9.56 -4.98
N ARG A 121 11.01 -8.97 -4.01
CA ARG A 121 11.89 -9.68 -3.06
C ARG A 121 11.22 -10.92 -2.43
N ASN A 122 9.89 -11.03 -2.47
CA ASN A 122 9.11 -12.18 -2.02
C ASN A 122 8.95 -13.27 -3.10
N GLN A 123 10.08 -13.80 -3.59
CA GLN A 123 10.06 -14.86 -4.62
C GLN A 123 9.31 -16.13 -4.15
N ILE A 124 9.38 -16.47 -2.86
CA ILE A 124 8.69 -17.63 -2.27
C ILE A 124 7.17 -17.44 -2.30
N ALA A 125 6.66 -16.30 -1.83
CA ALA A 125 5.22 -16.01 -1.86
C ALA A 125 4.70 -15.91 -3.30
N SER A 126 5.46 -15.26 -4.19
CA SER A 126 5.13 -15.17 -5.62
C SER A 126 5.04 -16.55 -6.27
N LYS A 127 6.00 -17.43 -5.96
CA LYS A 127 5.99 -18.83 -6.42
C LYS A 127 4.77 -19.58 -5.86
N ALA A 128 4.47 -19.43 -4.57
CA ALA A 128 3.28 -20.03 -3.96
C ALA A 128 1.98 -19.59 -4.66
N PHE A 129 1.80 -18.29 -4.89
CA PHE A 129 0.60 -17.76 -5.55
C PHE A 129 0.49 -18.26 -6.99
N SER A 130 1.61 -18.30 -7.73
CA SER A 130 1.64 -18.81 -9.11
C SER A 130 1.35 -20.31 -9.22
N THR A 131 1.53 -21.08 -8.14
CA THR A 131 1.18 -22.50 -8.09
C THR A 131 -0.26 -22.72 -7.65
N ILE A 132 -0.73 -21.99 -6.63
CA ILE A 132 -2.04 -22.22 -6.01
C ILE A 132 -3.18 -21.65 -6.87
N LEU A 133 -3.07 -20.40 -7.34
CA LEU A 133 -4.16 -19.71 -8.04
C LEU A 133 -4.64 -20.47 -9.29
N PRO A 134 -3.76 -20.94 -10.20
CA PRO A 134 -4.21 -21.67 -11.39
C PRO A 134 -4.93 -22.98 -11.07
N LYS A 135 -4.53 -23.67 -9.99
CA LYS A 135 -5.17 -24.92 -9.56
C LYS A 135 -6.56 -24.68 -8.99
N LEU A 136 -6.71 -23.66 -8.13
CA LEU A 136 -8.01 -23.30 -7.57
C LEU A 136 -9.01 -22.87 -8.63
N SER A 137 -8.56 -22.16 -9.67
CA SER A 137 -9.43 -21.65 -10.74
C SER A 137 -10.06 -22.75 -11.61
N LEU A 138 -9.45 -23.94 -11.70
CA LEU A 138 -9.98 -25.04 -12.52
C LEU A 138 -11.39 -25.49 -12.12
N GLU A 139 -11.78 -25.27 -10.86
CA GLU A 139 -13.08 -25.67 -10.31
C GLU A 139 -13.95 -24.48 -9.87
N ILE A 140 -13.64 -23.27 -10.37
CA ILE A 140 -14.47 -22.07 -10.23
C ILE A 140 -15.06 -21.76 -11.60
N SER A 141 -16.37 -21.48 -11.68
CA SER A 141 -16.99 -21.14 -12.96
C SER A 141 -16.39 -19.86 -13.54
N GLN A 142 -16.29 -19.77 -14.87
CA GLN A 142 -15.70 -18.62 -15.55
C GLN A 142 -16.41 -17.30 -15.18
N GLU A 143 -17.74 -17.30 -15.16
CA GLU A 143 -18.55 -16.16 -14.71
C GLU A 143 -18.13 -15.66 -13.32
N ARG A 144 -17.85 -16.60 -12.40
CA ARG A 144 -17.45 -16.26 -11.04
C ARG A 144 -16.01 -15.75 -10.97
N LEU A 145 -15.11 -16.33 -11.76
CA LEU A 145 -13.74 -15.82 -11.91
C LEU A 145 -13.73 -14.40 -12.46
N ASP A 146 -14.51 -14.13 -13.51
CA ASP A 146 -14.62 -12.81 -14.13
C ASP A 146 -15.15 -11.78 -13.12
N HIS A 147 -16.14 -12.16 -12.31
CA HIS A 147 -16.64 -11.33 -11.23
C HIS A 147 -15.55 -11.00 -10.19
N ILE A 148 -14.85 -12.02 -9.69
CA ILE A 148 -13.76 -11.83 -8.72
C ILE A 148 -12.66 -10.93 -9.28
N GLN A 149 -12.23 -11.16 -10.52
CA GLN A 149 -11.14 -10.40 -11.14
C GLN A 149 -11.53 -8.96 -11.47
N THR A 150 -12.80 -8.73 -11.80
CA THR A 150 -13.33 -7.37 -12.04
C THR A 150 -13.41 -6.58 -10.74
N SER A 151 -13.88 -7.22 -9.66
CA SER A 151 -14.08 -6.59 -8.36
C SER A 151 -12.79 -6.48 -7.53
N LEU A 152 -11.82 -7.37 -7.75
CA LEU A 152 -10.48 -7.35 -7.14
C LEU A 152 -9.39 -7.23 -8.23
N PRO A 153 -9.27 -6.05 -8.87
CA PRO A 153 -8.24 -5.84 -9.87
C PRO A 153 -6.85 -5.80 -9.22
N SER A 154 -5.81 -5.69 -10.05
CA SER A 154 -4.43 -5.53 -9.56
C SER A 154 -4.30 -4.40 -8.54
N LEU A 155 -3.35 -4.50 -7.61
CA LEU A 155 -3.14 -3.48 -6.57
C LEU A 155 -3.06 -2.05 -7.15
N SER A 156 -2.32 -1.88 -8.25
CA SER A 156 -2.18 -0.58 -8.92
C SER A 156 -3.54 -0.05 -9.40
N ASN A 157 -4.34 -0.88 -10.06
CA ASN A 157 -5.67 -0.50 -10.55
C ASN A 157 -6.65 -0.21 -9.40
N LEU A 158 -6.59 -0.98 -8.32
CA LEU A 158 -7.41 -0.76 -7.14
C LEU A 158 -7.06 0.59 -6.47
N LEU A 159 -5.78 0.91 -6.32
CA LEU A 159 -5.34 2.18 -5.76
C LEU A 159 -5.69 3.38 -6.66
N SER A 160 -5.59 3.24 -7.98
CA SER A 160 -6.07 4.26 -8.92
C SER A 160 -7.58 4.46 -8.81
N THR A 161 -8.35 3.38 -8.63
CA THR A 161 -9.79 3.46 -8.42
C THR A 161 -10.12 4.20 -7.12
N ILE A 162 -9.46 3.84 -6.02
CA ILE A 162 -9.62 4.53 -4.73
C ILE A 162 -9.26 6.02 -4.86
N THR A 163 -8.18 6.36 -5.56
CA THR A 163 -7.76 7.76 -5.77
C THR A 163 -8.81 8.56 -6.53
N ARG A 164 -9.39 8.00 -7.59
CA ARG A 164 -10.48 8.63 -8.35
C ARG A 164 -11.74 8.82 -7.50
N GLU A 165 -12.07 7.85 -6.65
CA GLU A 165 -13.17 7.97 -5.70
C GLU A 165 -12.92 9.05 -4.66
N GLU A 166 -11.69 9.15 -4.12
CA GLU A 166 -11.29 10.21 -3.18
C GLU A 166 -11.50 11.60 -3.79
N GLU A 167 -11.11 11.80 -5.05
CA GLU A 167 -11.33 13.06 -5.76
C GLU A 167 -12.81 13.41 -5.88
N ARG A 168 -13.64 12.43 -6.23
CA ARG A 168 -15.09 12.58 -6.32
C ARG A 168 -15.73 12.89 -4.97
N ILE A 169 -15.42 12.12 -3.93
CA ILE A 169 -15.93 12.28 -2.57
C ILE A 169 -15.55 13.66 -2.00
N THR A 170 -14.36 14.15 -2.30
CA THR A 170 -13.87 15.45 -1.77
C THR A 170 -14.25 16.65 -2.64
N HIS A 171 -14.85 16.42 -3.82
CA HIS A 171 -15.30 17.47 -4.73
C HIS A 171 -16.22 18.50 -4.06
N PRO A 172 -17.21 18.14 -3.21
CA PRO A 172 -18.07 19.11 -2.54
C PRO A 172 -17.30 20.14 -1.69
N PHE A 173 -16.19 19.74 -1.07
CA PHE A 173 -15.34 20.67 -0.30
C PHE A 173 -14.55 21.60 -1.22
N LYS A 174 -13.96 21.04 -2.29
CA LYS A 174 -13.15 21.80 -3.26
C LYS A 174 -14.00 22.83 -4.02
N ALA A 175 -15.18 22.44 -4.47
CA ALA A 175 -16.11 23.31 -5.19
C ALA A 175 -16.57 24.53 -4.36
N LYS A 176 -16.48 24.43 -3.03
CA LYS A 176 -16.87 25.48 -2.08
C LYS A 176 -15.67 26.11 -1.36
N ALA A 177 -14.45 25.77 -1.75
CA ALA A 177 -13.23 26.22 -1.08
C ALA A 177 -13.04 27.75 -1.16
N GLU A 178 -13.53 28.39 -2.23
CA GLU A 178 -13.49 29.85 -2.38
C GLU A 178 -14.31 30.59 -1.32
N LEU A 179 -15.36 29.95 -0.80
CA LEU A 179 -16.24 30.52 0.23
C LEU A 179 -15.61 30.44 1.63
N SER A 180 -14.80 29.40 1.88
CA SER A 180 -14.05 29.26 3.12
C SER A 180 -12.82 28.36 2.91
N PRO A 181 -11.59 28.93 2.96
CA PRO A 181 -10.37 28.15 2.83
C PRO A 181 -10.21 27.04 3.89
N LEU A 182 -10.86 27.19 5.06
CA LEU A 182 -10.83 26.22 6.15
C LEU A 182 -11.78 25.04 5.93
N LEU A 183 -12.75 25.17 5.02
CA LEU A 183 -13.74 24.11 4.72
C LEU A 183 -13.05 22.83 4.25
N VAL A 184 -12.03 22.95 3.39
CA VAL A 184 -11.32 21.79 2.84
C VAL A 184 -10.67 20.99 3.97
N GLN A 185 -9.90 21.66 4.83
CA GLN A 185 -9.22 21.01 5.95
C GLN A 185 -10.21 20.39 6.95
N HIS A 186 -11.24 21.15 7.36
CA HIS A 186 -12.21 20.69 8.36
C HIS A 186 -13.11 19.56 7.81
N GLY A 187 -13.57 19.70 6.56
CA GLY A 187 -14.41 18.73 5.89
C GLY A 187 -13.70 17.39 5.72
N ILE A 188 -12.47 17.43 5.20
CA ILE A 188 -11.64 16.23 5.03
C ILE A 188 -11.33 15.58 6.38
N SER A 189 -11.00 16.36 7.42
CA SER A 189 -10.71 15.83 8.75
C SER A 189 -11.94 15.17 9.39
N SER A 190 -13.12 15.77 9.25
CA SER A 190 -14.38 15.24 9.77
C SER A 190 -14.78 13.95 9.05
N LEU A 191 -14.62 13.94 7.73
CA LEU A 191 -14.85 12.75 6.91
C LEU A 191 -13.91 11.60 7.29
N ALA A 192 -12.62 11.88 7.48
CA ALA A 192 -11.65 10.88 7.95
C ALA A 192 -12.06 10.24 9.29
N SER A 193 -12.47 11.07 10.26
CA SER A 193 -12.95 10.59 11.57
C SER A 193 -14.18 9.69 11.44
N ALA A 194 -15.14 10.08 10.60
CA ALA A 194 -16.35 9.29 10.38
C ALA A 194 -16.08 7.95 9.67
N ILE A 195 -15.17 7.93 8.70
CA ILE A 195 -14.74 6.69 8.01
C ILE A 195 -14.08 5.71 8.99
N ASN A 196 -13.29 6.21 9.94
CA ASN A 196 -12.66 5.37 10.97
C ASN A 196 -13.69 4.68 11.89
N LEU A 197 -14.85 5.31 12.07
CA LEU A 197 -15.96 4.74 12.84
C LEU A 197 -16.86 3.82 12.00
N HIS A 198 -16.85 3.96 10.67
CA HIS A 198 -17.62 3.11 9.78
C HIS A 198 -17.22 1.63 9.95
N ARG A 199 -18.24 0.78 10.08
CA ARG A 199 -18.10 -0.67 10.14
C ARG A 199 -18.90 -1.26 8.97
N PRO A 200 -18.27 -2.09 8.12
CA PRO A 200 -19.01 -2.74 7.05
C PRO A 200 -20.11 -3.60 7.66
N PRO A 201 -21.26 -3.76 6.98
CA PRO A 201 -22.31 -4.65 7.42
C PRO A 201 -21.76 -6.05 7.73
N SER A 202 -22.26 -6.69 8.78
CA SER A 202 -21.95 -8.10 9.04
C SER A 202 -22.64 -8.96 7.99
N TYR A 203 -21.97 -9.18 6.87
CA TYR A 203 -22.39 -10.18 5.90
C TYR A 203 -22.17 -11.54 6.55
N ARG A 204 -23.26 -12.32 6.71
CA ARG A 204 -23.14 -13.73 7.09
C ARG A 204 -22.16 -14.38 6.13
N HIS A 205 -21.29 -15.26 6.63
CA HIS A 205 -20.45 -16.08 5.77
C HIS A 205 -21.37 -16.73 4.74
N ALA A 206 -21.34 -16.22 3.50
CA ALA A 206 -21.95 -16.91 2.40
C ALA A 206 -21.33 -18.31 2.38
N SER A 207 -22.12 -19.31 1.97
CA SER A 207 -21.65 -20.69 1.80
C SER A 207 -20.68 -20.82 0.62
N THR A 208 -19.72 -19.89 0.53
CA THR A 208 -18.71 -19.81 -0.51
C THR A 208 -17.84 -21.07 -0.44
N PRO A 209 -17.73 -21.83 -1.53
CA PRO A 209 -16.82 -22.97 -1.60
C PRO A 209 -15.40 -22.58 -1.19
N LEU A 210 -14.70 -23.46 -0.48
CA LEU A 210 -13.37 -23.15 0.06
C LEU A 210 -12.36 -22.74 -1.03
N ASN A 211 -12.42 -23.37 -2.21
CA ASN A 211 -11.53 -23.04 -3.33
C ASN A 211 -11.74 -21.60 -3.82
N GLU A 212 -13.00 -21.14 -3.90
CA GLU A 212 -13.34 -19.76 -4.25
C GLU A 212 -12.93 -18.78 -3.14
N ALA A 213 -13.20 -19.13 -1.88
CA ALA A 213 -12.84 -18.33 -0.72
C ALA A 213 -11.32 -18.09 -0.65
N LEU A 214 -10.53 -19.15 -0.85
CA LEU A 214 -9.07 -19.09 -0.85
C LEU A 214 -8.54 -18.33 -2.08
N TYR A 215 -9.12 -18.54 -3.26
CA TYR A 215 -8.74 -17.81 -4.47
C TYR A 215 -8.95 -16.30 -4.29
N THR A 216 -10.13 -15.91 -3.83
CA THR A 216 -10.48 -14.51 -3.50
C THR A 216 -9.54 -13.94 -2.44
N HIS A 217 -9.20 -14.73 -1.42
CA HIS A 217 -8.28 -14.32 -0.37
C HIS A 217 -6.88 -14.04 -0.87
N ILE A 218 -6.33 -14.92 -1.70
CA ILE A 218 -4.99 -14.73 -2.26
C ILE A 218 -4.93 -13.47 -3.14
N LEU A 219 -5.99 -13.19 -3.93
CA LEU A 219 -6.02 -12.00 -4.79
C LEU A 219 -6.05 -10.68 -4.01
N LYS A 220 -6.70 -10.63 -2.85
CA LYS A 220 -6.77 -9.41 -2.03
C LYS A 220 -5.56 -9.22 -1.09
N LEU A 221 -4.78 -10.27 -0.81
CA LEU A 221 -3.62 -10.19 0.09
C LEU A 221 -2.65 -9.04 -0.24
N PRO A 222 -2.25 -8.80 -1.51
CA PRO A 222 -1.40 -7.69 -1.87
C PRO A 222 -1.89 -6.33 -1.33
N PHE A 223 -3.19 -6.08 -1.43
CA PHE A 223 -3.80 -4.86 -0.92
C PHE A 223 -3.81 -4.80 0.61
N LEU A 224 -4.14 -5.91 1.28
CA LEU A 224 -4.17 -5.96 2.74
C LEU A 224 -2.79 -5.70 3.35
N HIS A 225 -1.74 -6.28 2.78
CA HIS A 225 -0.35 -6.00 3.17
C HIS A 225 0.04 -4.56 2.90
N PHE A 226 -0.28 -4.04 1.72
CA PHE A 226 -0.02 -2.65 1.38
C PHE A 226 -0.69 -1.68 2.38
N ALA A 227 -1.97 -1.88 2.71
CA ALA A 227 -2.70 -1.03 3.64
C ALA A 227 -2.09 -1.06 5.06
N ALA A 228 -1.73 -2.25 5.56
CA ALA A 228 -1.06 -2.41 6.86
C ALA A 228 0.31 -1.74 6.90
N GLU A 229 1.12 -1.91 5.84
CA GLU A 229 2.44 -1.29 5.74
C GLU A 229 2.34 0.23 5.66
N ARG A 230 1.38 0.75 4.89
CA ARG A 230 1.17 2.19 4.68
C ARG A 230 0.92 2.91 6.00
N ARG A 231 0.15 2.32 6.92
CA ARG A 231 -0.07 2.85 8.27
C ARG A 231 1.26 3.08 9.00
N ASN A 232 2.12 2.06 9.01
CA ASN A 232 3.42 2.13 9.69
C ASN A 232 4.33 3.18 9.04
N ILE A 233 4.43 3.19 7.71
CA ILE A 233 5.23 4.16 6.95
C ILE A 233 4.79 5.59 7.27
N LEU A 234 3.49 5.87 7.30
CA LEU A 234 2.98 7.22 7.60
C LEU A 234 3.29 7.66 9.04
N GLN A 235 3.21 6.75 10.02
CA GLN A 235 3.59 7.07 11.40
C GLN A 235 5.08 7.42 11.50
N ILE A 236 5.92 6.64 10.83
CA ILE A 236 7.37 6.83 10.80
C ILE A 236 7.74 8.15 10.07
N ALA A 237 7.04 8.49 9.00
CA ALA A 237 7.30 9.68 8.18
C ALA A 237 6.76 10.99 8.78
N LYS A 238 5.98 10.94 9.88
CA LYS A 238 5.39 12.13 10.52
C LYS A 238 6.44 13.02 11.16
N LEU A 239 6.38 14.33 10.93
CA LEU A 239 7.33 15.30 11.49
C LEU A 239 7.32 15.27 13.02
N SER A 240 8.49 15.00 13.62
CA SER A 240 8.64 14.95 15.08
C SER A 240 8.62 16.35 15.69
N ARG A 241 9.04 17.36 14.92
CA ARG A 241 9.09 18.76 15.31
C ARG A 241 8.26 19.63 14.37
N ALA A 242 7.53 20.58 14.94
CA ALA A 242 6.85 21.61 14.16
C ALA A 242 7.86 22.42 13.34
N MET A 243 7.57 22.60 12.05
CA MET A 243 8.36 23.42 11.14
C MET A 243 7.59 24.70 10.81
N PRO A 244 8.15 25.89 11.08
CA PRO A 244 7.47 27.14 10.74
C PRO A 244 7.43 27.33 9.22
N PRO A 245 6.37 27.97 8.69
CA PRO A 245 6.33 28.36 7.29
C PRO A 245 7.43 29.38 6.98
N ILE A 246 8.04 29.26 5.80
CA ILE A 246 9.07 30.17 5.29
C ILE A 246 8.64 30.82 3.97
N THR A 247 7.32 30.97 3.77
CA THR A 247 6.71 31.46 2.53
C THR A 247 7.27 32.81 2.07
N ALA A 248 7.45 33.75 3.00
CA ALA A 248 7.98 35.08 2.70
C ALA A 248 9.46 35.05 2.26
N ASP A 249 10.29 34.23 2.92
CA ASP A 249 11.71 34.09 2.56
C ASP A 249 11.86 33.36 1.23
N LEU A 250 11.04 32.34 0.99
CA LEU A 250 11.02 31.60 -0.27
C LEU A 250 10.56 32.50 -1.43
N ALA A 251 9.56 33.35 -1.22
CA ALA A 251 9.14 34.34 -2.21
C ALA A 251 10.24 35.36 -2.52
N ARG A 252 10.97 35.81 -1.49
CA ARG A 252 12.12 36.72 -1.67
C ARG A 252 13.24 36.07 -2.48
N PHE A 253 13.58 34.82 -2.15
CA PHE A 253 14.55 34.02 -2.90
C PHE A 253 14.12 33.88 -4.37
N CYS A 254 12.86 33.52 -4.63
CA CYS A 254 12.33 33.40 -5.98
C CYS A 254 12.33 34.73 -6.75
N SER A 255 12.08 35.86 -6.08
CA SER A 255 12.16 37.19 -6.69
C SER A 255 13.58 37.53 -7.14
N ASN A 256 14.60 37.19 -6.33
CA ASN A 256 16.00 37.36 -6.71
C ASN A 256 16.39 36.43 -7.87
N LEU A 257 15.97 35.17 -7.80
CA LEU A 257 16.20 34.19 -8.85
C LEU A 257 15.56 34.62 -10.18
N SER A 258 14.34 35.17 -10.12
CA SER A 258 13.63 35.71 -11.28
C SER A 258 14.42 36.83 -11.98
N LYS A 259 15.05 37.71 -11.20
CA LYS A 259 15.89 38.80 -11.74
C LYS A 259 17.16 38.25 -12.42
N SER A 260 17.74 37.19 -11.86
CA SER A 260 18.93 36.55 -12.42
C SER A 260 18.64 35.81 -13.72
N ILE A 261 17.54 35.06 -13.76
CA ILE A 261 17.16 34.22 -14.91
C ILE A 261 16.40 35.01 -15.98
N GLY A 262 15.80 36.14 -15.63
CA GLY A 262 14.99 36.96 -16.54
C GLY A 262 13.58 36.43 -16.78
N VAL A 263 13.10 35.49 -15.95
CA VAL A 263 11.76 34.88 -16.05
C VAL A 263 11.05 34.97 -14.69
N PRO A 264 9.74 35.28 -14.63
CA PRO A 264 8.98 35.27 -13.38
C PRO A 264 8.94 33.87 -12.75
N ILE A 265 9.60 33.70 -11.61
CA ILE A 265 9.62 32.47 -10.82
C ILE A 265 8.89 32.73 -9.51
N THR A 266 7.88 31.91 -9.23
CA THR A 266 7.24 31.82 -7.92
C THR A 266 7.72 30.57 -7.20
N PRO A 267 7.49 30.43 -5.88
CA PRO A 267 7.85 29.22 -5.14
C PRO A 267 7.39 27.90 -5.76
N ARG A 268 6.29 27.91 -6.51
CA ARG A 268 5.68 26.73 -7.15
C ARG A 268 5.87 26.67 -8.67
N THR A 269 6.49 27.67 -9.29
CA THR A 269 6.72 27.66 -10.74
C THR A 269 7.79 26.61 -11.07
N PRO A 270 7.50 25.59 -11.89
CA PRO A 270 8.52 24.68 -12.39
C PRO A 270 9.49 25.46 -13.28
N PHE A 271 10.78 25.38 -12.99
CA PHE A 271 11.81 26.08 -13.78
C PHE A 271 13.07 25.25 -14.02
N MET A 272 13.17 24.06 -13.42
CA MET A 272 14.36 23.22 -13.56
C MET A 272 14.09 21.72 -13.59
N SER A 273 15.09 21.00 -14.09
CA SER A 273 15.14 19.55 -14.16
C SER A 273 15.92 18.95 -12.98
N VAL A 274 15.81 17.64 -12.77
CA VAL A 274 16.61 16.92 -11.75
C VAL A 274 18.09 16.98 -12.10
N GLU A 275 18.42 16.88 -13.38
CA GLU A 275 19.80 16.96 -13.88
C GLU A 275 20.45 18.33 -13.59
N ALA A 276 19.68 19.42 -13.64
CA ALA A 276 20.18 20.77 -13.38
C ALA A 276 20.28 21.12 -11.88
N PHE A 277 19.64 20.35 -11.00
CA PHE A 277 19.58 20.62 -9.56
C PHE A 277 20.97 20.69 -8.87
N PRO A 278 21.95 19.83 -9.22
CA PRO A 278 23.28 19.92 -8.64
C PRO A 278 23.99 21.26 -8.86
N ALA A 279 23.98 21.76 -10.10
CA ALA A 279 24.58 23.05 -10.45
C ALA A 279 23.89 24.20 -9.70
N PHE A 280 22.56 24.23 -9.73
CA PHE A 280 21.76 25.23 -9.03
C PHE A 280 22.05 25.29 -7.53
N THR A 281 22.15 24.12 -6.89
CA THR A 281 22.44 24.05 -5.44
C THR A 281 23.83 24.58 -5.13
N SER A 282 24.80 24.37 -6.02
CA SER A 282 26.16 24.90 -5.87
C SER A 282 26.19 26.43 -5.98
N GLU A 283 25.52 26.97 -7.00
CA GLU A 283 25.44 28.42 -7.26
C GLU A 283 24.71 29.17 -6.14
N ASN A 284 23.63 28.59 -5.61
CA ASN A 284 22.74 29.23 -4.64
C ASN A 284 22.96 28.76 -3.19
N ARG A 285 24.07 28.05 -2.93
CA ARG A 285 24.34 27.33 -1.66
C ARG A 285 24.17 28.16 -0.39
N SER A 286 24.54 29.44 -0.42
CA SER A 286 24.48 30.32 0.75
C SER A 286 23.04 30.67 1.12
N GLU A 287 22.23 31.06 0.13
CA GLU A 287 20.83 31.41 0.32
C GLU A 287 20.00 30.16 0.68
N LEU A 288 20.26 29.03 -0.01
CA LEU A 288 19.63 27.76 0.30
C LEU A 288 19.95 27.27 1.72
N ALA A 289 21.19 27.46 2.20
CA ALA A 289 21.57 27.09 3.56
C ALA A 289 20.79 27.88 4.62
N LEU A 290 20.54 29.17 4.37
CA LEU A 290 19.72 30.02 5.24
C LEU A 290 18.26 29.57 5.24
N LEU A 291 17.68 29.28 4.07
CA LEU A 291 16.30 28.78 3.96
C LEU A 291 16.13 27.44 4.68
N VAL A 292 17.05 26.49 4.47
CA VAL A 292 17.04 25.18 5.13
C VAL A 292 17.19 25.34 6.65
N ALA A 293 18.11 26.20 7.11
CA ALA A 293 18.29 26.44 8.54
C ALA A 293 17.04 27.06 9.17
N LYS A 294 16.39 28.00 8.48
CA LYS A 294 15.16 28.65 8.93
C LYS A 294 13.98 27.68 9.00
N ALA A 295 13.79 26.87 7.96
CA ALA A 295 12.70 25.89 7.90
C ALA A 295 12.86 24.77 8.94
N THR A 296 14.06 24.22 9.04
CA THR A 296 14.30 23.04 9.90
C THR A 296 14.65 23.39 11.35
N GLY A 297 15.04 24.64 11.61
CA GLY A 297 15.61 25.04 12.90
C GLY A 297 16.98 24.42 13.19
N ILE A 298 17.63 23.84 12.19
CA ILE A 298 18.92 23.16 12.31
C ILE A 298 19.99 24.02 11.64
N PRO A 299 21.04 24.47 12.37
CA PRO A 299 22.15 25.20 11.77
C PRO A 299 22.74 24.44 10.58
N THR A 300 22.79 25.08 9.42
CA THR A 300 23.17 24.45 8.16
C THR A 300 24.21 25.31 7.46
N LYS A 301 25.39 24.74 7.21
CA LYS A 301 26.48 25.40 6.47
C LYS A 301 26.36 25.07 4.97
N PRO A 302 26.79 25.96 4.06
CA PRO A 302 26.74 25.70 2.61
C PRO A 302 27.40 24.38 2.19
N ALA A 303 28.56 24.05 2.77
CA ALA A 303 29.26 22.79 2.50
C ALA A 303 28.42 21.54 2.84
N GLN A 304 27.60 21.61 3.89
CA GLN A 304 26.76 20.49 4.33
C GLN A 304 25.61 20.19 3.36
N LEU A 305 25.17 21.19 2.57
CA LEU A 305 24.19 20.97 1.50
C LEU A 305 24.79 20.18 0.34
N LEU A 306 26.04 20.47 0.00
CA LEU A 306 26.75 19.83 -1.12
C LEU A 306 27.09 18.37 -0.82
N GLU A 307 27.46 18.05 0.42
CA GLU A 307 27.82 16.68 0.86
C GLU A 307 26.73 15.63 0.58
N LYS A 308 25.45 16.00 0.51
CA LYS A 308 24.31 15.06 0.30
C LYS A 308 23.37 15.52 -0.81
N GLN A 309 23.94 16.19 -1.80
CA GLN A 309 23.25 16.61 -3.02
C GLN A 309 22.71 15.41 -3.82
N SER A 310 23.45 14.30 -3.87
CA SER A 310 22.99 13.04 -4.50
C SER A 310 21.69 12.53 -3.87
N ALA A 311 21.64 12.42 -2.53
CA ALA A 311 20.43 12.00 -1.82
C ALA A 311 19.24 12.95 -2.03
N SER A 312 19.50 14.25 -2.14
CA SER A 312 18.45 15.25 -2.42
C SER A 312 17.91 15.11 -3.84
N SER A 313 18.79 14.88 -4.82
CA SER A 313 18.41 14.61 -6.21
C SER A 313 17.57 13.33 -6.34
N LYS A 314 17.96 12.28 -5.62
CA LYS A 314 17.20 11.02 -5.52
C LYS A 314 15.82 11.20 -4.89
N THR A 315 15.72 12.07 -3.87
CA THR A 315 14.44 12.44 -3.25
C THR A 315 13.54 13.18 -4.24
N LEU A 316 14.09 14.14 -5.00
CA LEU A 316 13.36 14.90 -6.02
C LEU A 316 12.86 14.00 -7.16
N TYR A 317 13.70 13.09 -7.64
CA TYR A 317 13.29 12.14 -8.68
C TYR A 317 12.20 11.19 -8.18
N SER A 318 12.30 10.70 -6.94
CA SER A 318 11.24 9.89 -6.32
C SER A 318 9.91 10.65 -6.24
N TYR A 319 9.95 11.95 -5.93
CA TYR A 319 8.77 12.81 -5.94
C TYR A 319 8.16 12.94 -7.34
N ILE A 320 8.97 13.23 -8.37
CA ILE A 320 8.50 13.31 -9.77
C ILE A 320 7.89 11.99 -10.21
N PHE A 321 8.55 10.88 -9.88
CA PHE A 321 8.06 9.54 -10.20
C PHE A 321 6.67 9.28 -9.61
N HIS A 322 6.44 9.67 -8.36
CA HIS A 322 5.13 9.54 -7.71
C HIS A 322 4.05 10.47 -8.28
N GLN A 323 4.41 11.63 -8.82
CA GLN A 323 3.46 12.60 -9.38
C GLN A 323 3.11 12.33 -10.85
N GLY A 324 4.10 11.97 -11.66
CA GLY A 324 3.97 11.90 -13.12
C GLY A 324 4.46 10.59 -13.75
N GLY A 325 4.92 9.62 -12.96
CA GLY A 325 5.51 8.38 -13.47
C GLY A 325 6.94 8.59 -13.97
N ARG A 326 7.40 7.73 -14.90
CA ARG A 326 8.77 7.81 -15.45
C ARG A 326 8.93 9.08 -16.30
N ALA A 327 9.60 10.09 -15.76
CA ALA A 327 10.01 11.30 -16.46
C ALA A 327 11.50 11.24 -16.84
N ARG A 328 11.91 11.97 -17.88
CA ARG A 328 13.35 12.11 -18.19
C ARG A 328 13.99 13.06 -17.18
N LEU A 329 15.24 12.81 -16.80
CA LEU A 329 15.94 13.66 -15.83
C LEU A 329 16.14 15.11 -16.31
N SER A 330 16.09 15.32 -17.63
CA SER A 330 16.22 16.62 -18.29
C SER A 330 14.89 17.38 -18.40
N ASP A 331 13.75 16.76 -18.11
CA ASP A 331 12.45 17.42 -18.17
C ASP A 331 12.29 18.44 -17.03
N ILE A 332 11.65 19.58 -17.31
CA ILE A 332 11.40 20.63 -16.32
C ILE A 332 10.20 20.26 -15.44
N TRP A 333 10.47 19.93 -14.18
CA TRP A 333 9.45 19.51 -13.20
C TRP A 333 9.55 20.23 -11.86
N LEU A 334 10.72 20.75 -11.53
CA LEU A 334 11.03 21.19 -10.17
C LEU A 334 10.85 22.69 -10.02
N SER A 335 10.20 23.07 -8.92
CA SER A 335 10.10 24.44 -8.42
C SER A 335 11.09 24.71 -7.30
N ALA A 336 11.21 25.99 -6.91
CA ALA A 336 12.11 26.38 -5.81
C ALA A 336 11.68 25.75 -4.48
N SER A 337 10.37 25.60 -4.26
CA SER A 337 9.83 24.93 -3.08
C SER A 337 10.21 23.45 -3.02
N ASP A 338 10.21 22.74 -4.16
CA ASP A 338 10.60 21.34 -4.23
C ASP A 338 12.08 21.16 -3.86
N CYS A 339 12.94 22.00 -4.45
CA CYS A 339 14.38 22.00 -4.17
C CYS A 339 14.68 22.25 -2.68
N VAL A 340 14.05 23.26 -2.08
CA VAL A 340 14.22 23.57 -0.65
C VAL A 340 13.67 22.45 0.22
N ALA A 341 12.52 21.87 -0.12
CA ALA A 341 11.93 20.75 0.63
C ALA A 341 12.81 19.49 0.58
N ALA A 342 13.42 19.17 -0.55
CA ALA A 342 14.33 18.02 -0.67
C ALA A 342 15.58 18.21 0.19
N LEU A 343 16.20 19.40 0.16
CA LEU A 343 17.34 19.74 1.01
C LEU A 343 16.96 19.67 2.50
N CYS A 344 15.78 20.18 2.88
CA CYS A 344 15.27 20.09 4.25
C CYS A 344 15.05 18.64 4.68
N THR A 345 14.50 17.80 3.80
CA THR A 345 14.26 16.37 4.04
C THR A 345 15.55 15.63 4.37
N VAL A 346 16.56 15.77 3.51
CA VAL A 346 17.87 15.16 3.72
C VAL A 346 18.56 15.71 4.97
N ARG A 347 18.42 17.01 5.23
CA ARG A 347 19.01 17.65 6.42
C ARG A 347 18.41 17.13 7.73
N GLN A 348 17.09 16.98 7.79
CA GLN A 348 16.40 16.42 8.95
C GLN A 348 16.78 14.95 9.16
N LEU A 349 16.67 14.11 8.12
CA LEU A 349 16.99 12.69 8.24
C LEU A 349 18.44 12.46 8.72
N ARG A 350 19.38 13.33 8.37
CA ARG A 350 20.78 13.29 8.86
C ARG A 350 20.93 13.60 10.35
N THR A 351 20.02 14.36 10.92
CA THR A 351 20.15 14.87 12.28
C THR A 351 19.86 13.76 13.28
N ARG A 352 20.76 13.54 14.24
CA ARG A 352 20.69 12.40 15.17
C ARG A 352 19.34 12.27 15.89
N SER A 353 18.71 13.39 16.24
CA SER A 353 17.40 13.44 16.90
C SER A 353 16.21 13.12 15.98
N GLU A 354 16.41 13.15 14.66
CA GLU A 354 15.38 12.94 13.63
C GLU A 354 15.75 11.75 12.72
N LYS A 355 16.73 10.95 13.14
CA LYS A 355 17.14 9.75 12.43
C LYS A 355 16.00 8.75 12.44
N ILE A 356 15.58 8.37 11.24
CA ILE A 356 14.59 7.34 11.04
C ILE A 356 15.32 6.03 10.70
N SER A 357 15.02 5.00 11.47
CA SER A 357 15.30 3.62 11.10
C SER A 357 14.01 3.02 10.55
N TYR A 358 14.10 2.41 9.37
CA TYR A 358 13.01 1.62 8.81
C TYR A 358 13.60 0.30 8.34
N THR A 359 13.02 -0.78 8.87
CA THR A 359 13.39 -2.14 8.52
C THR A 359 12.34 -2.67 7.55
N PRO A 360 12.61 -2.63 6.24
CA PRO A 360 11.79 -3.33 5.27
C PRO A 360 11.66 -4.80 5.67
N SER A 361 10.44 -5.33 5.60
CA SER A 361 10.18 -6.71 5.98
C SER A 361 10.16 -7.59 4.74
N TRP A 362 11.22 -8.37 4.54
CA TRP A 362 11.23 -9.51 3.62
C TRP A 362 11.77 -10.74 4.35
N ILE A 363 11.38 -11.92 3.86
CA ILE A 363 11.74 -13.19 4.49
C ILE A 363 13.10 -13.65 3.98
N GLY A 364 14.00 -14.03 4.89
CA GLY A 364 15.42 -14.32 4.62
C GLY A 364 16.39 -13.22 5.08
N GLN A 365 15.88 -12.12 5.63
CA GLN A 365 16.68 -11.02 6.17
C GLN A 365 17.56 -11.48 7.33
N THR A 366 18.87 -11.21 7.25
CA THR A 366 19.83 -11.54 8.32
C THR A 366 19.85 -10.46 9.39
N SER A 367 20.32 -10.77 10.60
CA SER A 367 20.37 -9.82 11.73
C SER A 367 21.11 -8.51 11.41
N ASP A 368 22.07 -8.57 10.49
CA ASP A 368 22.91 -7.43 10.11
C ASP A 368 22.18 -6.48 9.15
N GLU A 369 21.10 -6.94 8.53
CA GLU A 369 20.23 -6.16 7.62
C GLU A 369 19.06 -5.47 8.36
N ILE A 370 18.90 -5.71 9.67
CA ILE A 370 17.70 -5.36 10.46
C ILE A 370 17.62 -3.88 10.88
N SER A 371 18.63 -3.04 10.67
CA SER A 371 18.51 -1.61 11.00
C SER A 371 19.42 -0.76 10.13
N SER A 372 19.01 -0.50 8.89
CA SER A 372 19.67 0.51 8.06
C SER A 372 18.98 1.86 8.20
N TYR A 373 19.80 2.84 8.56
CA TYR A 373 19.47 4.25 8.46
C TYR A 373 18.94 4.58 7.05
N ILE A 374 17.77 5.23 6.94
CA ILE A 374 17.06 5.42 5.66
C ILE A 374 17.92 6.03 4.55
N LEU A 375 18.69 7.09 4.82
CA LEU A 375 19.55 7.66 3.75
C LEU A 375 20.73 6.75 3.41
N GLY A 376 21.13 5.86 4.31
CA GLY A 376 22.15 4.85 4.02
C GLY A 376 21.69 3.83 2.97
N GLN A 377 20.37 3.66 2.80
CA GLN A 377 19.81 2.79 1.78
C GLN A 377 19.75 3.44 0.39
N LEU A 378 19.90 4.76 0.27
CA LEU A 378 19.88 5.46 -1.02
C LEU A 378 21.20 5.32 -1.83
N ASP A 379 22.11 4.42 -1.42
CA ASP A 379 23.56 4.38 -1.69
C ASP A 379 24.06 5.30 -2.83
N GLU A 380 24.98 6.18 -2.46
CA GLU A 380 25.40 7.35 -3.23
C GLU A 380 26.16 7.01 -4.51
N SER A 381 26.68 5.77 -4.62
CA SER A 381 27.43 5.31 -5.78
C SER A 381 26.57 5.00 -7.01
N ARG A 382 25.27 4.75 -6.81
CA ARG A 382 24.33 4.39 -7.89
C ARG A 382 23.60 5.58 -8.50
N SER A 383 23.25 5.44 -9.77
CA SER A 383 22.56 6.46 -10.56
C SER A 383 21.12 6.75 -10.05
N ILE A 384 20.52 7.84 -10.51
CA ILE A 384 19.15 8.23 -10.13
C ILE A 384 18.14 7.33 -10.86
N GLU A 385 18.46 6.93 -12.08
CA GLU A 385 17.68 6.08 -12.95
C GLU A 385 17.51 4.66 -12.38
N GLU A 386 18.51 4.19 -11.65
CA GLU A 386 18.50 2.91 -10.94
C GLU A 386 17.60 2.89 -9.69
N LEU A 387 17.07 4.03 -9.22
CA LEU A 387 16.18 4.07 -8.05
C LEU A 387 14.93 3.20 -8.18
N HIS A 388 14.54 2.86 -9.41
CA HIS A 388 13.33 2.10 -9.72
C HIS A 388 13.61 0.83 -10.53
N ILE A 389 14.89 0.52 -10.74
CA ILE A 389 15.35 -0.67 -11.46
C ILE A 389 15.97 -1.60 -10.40
N GLU A 390 15.40 -2.80 -10.26
CA GLU A 390 15.83 -3.87 -9.34
C GLU A 390 15.49 -3.68 -7.85
N ASP A 391 15.51 -4.80 -7.14
CA ASP A 391 15.32 -5.01 -5.69
C ASP A 391 16.38 -4.26 -4.83
N TYR A 392 16.64 -2.97 -5.09
CA TYR A 392 17.74 -2.20 -4.51
C TYR A 392 17.30 -1.36 -3.30
N ILE A 393 16.44 -0.35 -3.50
CA ILE A 393 15.86 0.41 -2.38
C ILE A 393 14.54 -0.24 -2.01
N PRO A 394 14.35 -0.63 -0.73
CA PRO A 394 13.06 -1.13 -0.30
C PRO A 394 11.98 -0.09 -0.58
N HIS A 395 10.87 -0.55 -1.14
CA HIS A 395 9.77 0.30 -1.55
C HIS A 395 9.21 1.09 -0.36
N GLY A 396 9.14 0.47 0.82
CA GLY A 396 8.76 1.18 2.05
C GLY A 396 9.69 2.35 2.41
N THR A 397 10.99 2.25 2.11
CA THR A 397 11.95 3.34 2.34
C THR A 397 11.71 4.53 1.43
N LEU A 398 11.48 4.28 0.13
CA LEU A 398 11.11 5.33 -0.82
C LEU A 398 9.81 6.02 -0.39
N GLN A 399 8.84 5.25 0.10
CA GLN A 399 7.62 5.82 0.65
C GLN A 399 7.85 6.68 1.89
N VAL A 400 8.70 6.26 2.84
CA VAL A 400 9.00 7.09 4.02
C VAL A 400 9.64 8.41 3.60
N ILE A 401 10.62 8.38 2.70
CA ILE A 401 11.28 9.58 2.17
C ILE A 401 10.28 10.48 1.45
N TYR A 402 9.45 9.91 0.56
CA TYR A 402 8.44 10.64 -0.19
C TYR A 402 7.42 11.32 0.73
N ASN A 403 6.87 10.60 1.71
CA ASN A 403 5.89 11.18 2.64
C ASN A 403 6.54 12.25 3.54
N ARG A 404 7.78 12.03 3.99
CA ARG A 404 8.55 13.04 4.74
C ARG A 404 8.76 14.30 3.89
N PHE A 405 9.16 14.14 2.63
CA PHE A 405 9.31 15.23 1.68
C PHE A 405 8.00 16.02 1.53
N CYS A 406 6.88 15.34 1.32
CA CYS A 406 5.58 16.00 1.15
C CYS A 406 5.16 16.77 2.40
N ALA A 407 5.40 16.23 3.60
CA ALA A 407 5.10 16.91 4.86
C ALA A 407 5.95 18.17 5.05
N ILE A 408 7.24 18.10 4.73
CA ILE A 408 8.16 19.25 4.78
C ILE A 408 7.75 20.30 3.76
N HIS A 409 7.44 19.88 2.53
CA HIS A 409 6.97 20.77 1.46
C HIS A 409 5.70 21.53 1.87
N ALA A 410 4.73 20.81 2.44
CA ALA A 410 3.53 21.42 2.99
C ALA A 410 3.85 22.39 4.14
N ALA A 411 4.75 22.03 5.04
CA ALA A 411 5.12 22.86 6.18
C ALA A 411 5.80 24.17 5.77
N ILE A 412 6.81 24.13 4.88
CA ILE A 412 7.49 25.35 4.42
C ILE A 412 6.55 26.32 3.70
N LEU A 413 5.44 25.80 3.14
CA LEU A 413 4.40 26.57 2.46
C LEU A 413 3.21 26.95 3.36
N GLY A 414 3.23 26.60 4.64
CA GLY A 414 2.16 26.92 5.59
C GLY A 414 0.86 26.13 5.36
N ARG A 415 0.96 24.92 4.78
CA ARG A 415 -0.17 24.03 4.47
C ARG A 415 -0.07 22.68 5.18
N LEU A 416 0.70 22.59 6.27
CA LEU A 416 0.91 21.33 6.98
C LEU A 416 -0.41 20.73 7.47
N ASP A 417 -1.33 21.55 7.99
CA ASP A 417 -2.60 21.04 8.51
C ASP A 417 -3.51 20.49 7.41
N GLU A 418 -3.53 21.14 6.23
CA GLU A 418 -4.24 20.66 5.05
C GLU A 418 -3.65 19.31 4.59
N HIS A 419 -2.32 19.23 4.52
CA HIS A 419 -1.62 18.01 4.18
C HIS A 419 -1.90 16.88 5.19
N GLU A 420 -1.85 17.16 6.50
CA GLU A 420 -2.18 16.18 7.52
C GLU A 420 -3.65 15.71 7.44
N ALA A 421 -4.59 16.62 7.16
CA ALA A 421 -5.99 16.27 6.95
C ALA A 421 -6.14 15.28 5.78
N TRP A 422 -5.53 15.59 4.63
CA TRP A 422 -5.49 14.71 3.47
C TRP A 422 -4.86 13.34 3.79
N HIS A 423 -3.76 13.32 4.53
CA HIS A 423 -3.10 12.08 4.94
C HIS A 423 -4.00 11.22 5.82
N ARG A 424 -4.68 11.82 6.81
CA ARG A 424 -5.62 11.09 7.68
C ARG A 424 -6.79 10.52 6.88
N PHE A 425 -7.33 11.28 5.94
CA PHE A 425 -8.42 10.83 5.07
C PHE A 425 -8.02 9.64 4.20
N ARG A 426 -6.88 9.73 3.50
CA ARG A 426 -6.36 8.63 2.67
C ARG A 426 -6.10 7.37 3.48
N LEU A 427 -5.50 7.50 4.66
CA LEU A 427 -5.27 6.37 5.55
C LEU A 427 -6.60 5.76 6.03
N ALA A 428 -7.56 6.58 6.44
CA ALA A 428 -8.88 6.12 6.86
C ALA A 428 -9.60 5.34 5.74
N ARG A 429 -9.49 5.82 4.49
CA ARG A 429 -10.02 5.14 3.30
C ARG A 429 -9.35 3.79 3.06
N LEU A 430 -8.01 3.74 3.06
CA LEU A 430 -7.29 2.48 2.88
C LEU A 430 -7.63 1.45 3.97
N GLU A 431 -7.70 1.88 5.23
CA GLU A 431 -8.09 0.99 6.33
C GLU A 431 -9.56 0.55 6.24
N ALA A 432 -10.46 1.41 5.76
CA ALA A 432 -11.86 1.06 5.54
C ALA A 432 -12.01 0.03 4.40
N TYR A 433 -11.28 0.20 3.31
CA TYR A 433 -11.19 -0.81 2.26
C TYR A 433 -10.66 -2.14 2.79
N ALA A 434 -9.57 -2.13 3.59
CA ALA A 434 -9.03 -3.35 4.18
C ALA A 434 -10.07 -4.08 5.07
N ARG A 435 -10.92 -3.33 5.79
CA ARG A 435 -12.07 -3.90 6.53
C ARG A 435 -13.12 -4.50 5.61
N CYS A 436 -13.49 -3.83 4.52
CA CYS A 436 -14.46 -4.33 3.54
C CYS A 436 -13.95 -5.63 2.87
N LEU A 437 -12.66 -5.67 2.57
CA LEU A 437 -11.98 -6.82 1.99
C LEU A 437 -11.69 -7.92 3.03
N GLY A 438 -12.11 -7.79 4.29
CA GLY A 438 -11.83 -8.79 5.33
C GLY A 438 -12.50 -10.15 5.09
N THR A 439 -13.65 -10.17 4.40
CA THR A 439 -14.41 -11.40 4.12
C THR A 439 -13.90 -12.16 2.89
N PRO A 440 -13.94 -13.51 2.85
CA PRO A 440 -13.53 -14.29 1.68
C PRO A 440 -14.59 -14.37 0.57
N SER A 441 -15.79 -13.81 0.76
CA SER A 441 -16.88 -13.81 -0.22
C SER A 441 -16.86 -12.54 -1.08
N ILE A 442 -16.78 -12.69 -2.41
CA ILE A 442 -16.74 -11.54 -3.32
C ILE A 442 -18.03 -10.72 -3.29
N ASP A 443 -19.20 -11.34 -3.19
CA ASP A 443 -20.48 -10.60 -3.11
C ASP A 443 -20.56 -9.73 -1.84
N SER A 444 -20.00 -10.25 -0.74
CA SER A 444 -19.92 -9.51 0.52
C SER A 444 -18.92 -8.36 0.43
N ILE A 445 -17.80 -8.55 -0.28
CA ILE A 445 -16.83 -7.49 -0.56
C ILE A 445 -17.50 -6.37 -1.36
N ASP A 446 -18.18 -6.69 -2.44
CA ASP A 446 -18.81 -5.71 -3.32
C ASP A 446 -19.91 -4.91 -2.61
N GLY A 447 -20.74 -5.59 -1.82
CA GLY A 447 -21.72 -4.94 -0.96
C GLY A 447 -21.07 -4.00 0.06
N ALA A 448 -19.98 -4.43 0.70
CA ALA A 448 -19.26 -3.62 1.69
C ALA A 448 -18.61 -2.37 1.06
N VAL A 449 -17.92 -2.53 -0.08
CA VAL A 449 -17.24 -1.43 -0.79
C VAL A 449 -18.26 -0.41 -1.31
N ARG A 450 -19.38 -0.88 -1.90
CA ARG A 450 -20.46 -0.01 -2.36
C ARG A 450 -21.04 0.81 -1.22
N ASN A 451 -21.38 0.15 -0.11
CA ASN A 451 -21.93 0.82 1.07
C ASN A 451 -20.97 1.86 1.66
N LEU A 452 -19.67 1.55 1.71
CA LEU A 452 -18.64 2.49 2.15
C LEU A 452 -18.61 3.74 1.26
N ASN A 453 -18.65 3.56 -0.06
CA ASN A 453 -18.60 4.66 -1.02
C ASN A 453 -19.86 5.54 -0.93
N ASP A 454 -21.05 4.94 -0.93
CA ASP A 454 -22.33 5.66 -0.77
C ASP A 454 -22.38 6.47 0.53
N TYR A 455 -21.87 5.88 1.63
CA TYR A 455 -21.75 6.54 2.92
C TYR A 455 -20.82 7.76 2.85
N CYS A 456 -19.64 7.61 2.21
CA CYS A 456 -18.66 8.69 2.11
C CYS A 456 -19.20 9.87 1.28
N ASP A 457 -19.90 9.60 0.18
CA ASP A 457 -20.47 10.64 -0.68
C ASP A 457 -21.54 11.45 0.03
N SER A 458 -22.52 10.74 0.60
CA SER A 458 -23.63 11.34 1.32
C SER A 458 -23.14 12.20 2.48
N LEU A 459 -22.12 11.71 3.19
CA LEU A 459 -21.54 12.42 4.32
C LEU A 459 -20.72 13.64 3.87
N ALA A 460 -19.98 13.56 2.77
CA ALA A 460 -19.21 14.69 2.27
C ALA A 460 -20.10 15.87 1.88
N GLU A 461 -21.21 15.59 1.19
CA GLU A 461 -22.22 16.61 0.86
C GLU A 461 -22.84 17.22 2.12
N LEU A 462 -23.21 16.38 3.11
CA LEU A 462 -23.78 16.83 4.37
C LEU A 462 -22.83 17.76 5.13
N ILE A 463 -21.56 17.36 5.29
CA ILE A 463 -20.54 18.16 5.98
C ILE A 463 -20.33 19.49 5.25
N ALA A 464 -20.22 19.48 3.92
CA ALA A 464 -20.02 20.68 3.13
C ALA A 464 -21.19 21.67 3.26
N ASN A 465 -22.43 21.18 3.34
CA ASN A 465 -23.61 22.00 3.52
C ASN A 465 -23.72 22.57 4.95
N GLN A 466 -23.49 21.74 5.97
CA GLN A 466 -23.57 22.15 7.37
C GLN A 466 -22.51 23.19 7.73
N TYR A 467 -21.27 23.02 7.25
CA TYR A 467 -20.19 23.96 7.55
C TYR A 467 -20.48 25.37 7.01
N LEU A 468 -21.07 25.47 5.81
CA LEU A 468 -21.48 26.75 5.23
C LEU A 468 -22.67 27.38 5.97
N ALA A 469 -23.60 26.56 6.49
CA ALA A 469 -24.72 27.06 7.28
C ALA A 469 -24.26 27.65 8.63
N TRP A 470 -23.19 27.10 9.23
CA TRP A 470 -22.67 27.54 10.53
C TRP A 470 -21.63 28.66 10.42
N ASN A 471 -20.91 28.72 9.30
CA ASN A 471 -19.96 29.79 8.98
C ASN A 471 -20.39 30.49 7.67
N PRO A 472 -21.51 31.23 7.65
CA PRO A 472 -21.81 32.08 6.51
C PRO A 472 -20.65 33.06 6.38
N ALA A 473 -19.96 33.05 5.24
CA ALA A 473 -18.91 34.02 4.96
C ALA A 473 -19.42 35.43 5.28
N PRO A 474 -18.59 36.34 5.84
CA PRO A 474 -19.01 37.72 5.99
C PRO A 474 -19.29 38.25 4.60
N PHE A 475 -20.56 38.53 4.30
CA PHE A 475 -20.96 39.26 3.10
C PHE A 475 -20.26 40.62 3.12
N GLY A 476 -19.07 40.69 2.53
CA GLY A 476 -18.41 41.92 2.14
C GLY A 476 -19.18 42.50 0.96
N ALA A 477 -20.33 43.09 1.24
CA ALA A 477 -20.97 44.03 0.34
C ALA A 477 -20.07 45.27 0.23
N ALA A 478 -19.08 45.21 -0.66
CA ALA A 478 -18.63 46.39 -1.39
C ALA A 478 -19.73 46.75 -2.41
N GLY A 479 -20.89 47.13 -1.87
CA GLY A 479 -21.96 47.80 -2.60
C GLY A 479 -21.81 49.28 -2.34
N SER A 480 -21.00 49.94 -3.16
CA SER A 480 -21.07 51.37 -3.39
C SER A 480 -22.53 51.76 -3.64
N ARG A 481 -23.15 52.41 -2.66
CA ARG A 481 -24.29 53.28 -2.90
C ARG A 481 -23.77 54.71 -2.98
N GLN A 482 -24.25 55.37 -4.03
CA GLN A 482 -23.95 56.70 -4.52
C GLN A 482 -24.02 57.78 -3.44
#